data_AF-A0A942BJW5-F1
#
_entry.id   AF-A0A942BJW5-F1
#
_cell.length_a   1.000
_cell.length_b   1.000
_cell.length_c   1.000
_cell.angle_alpha   90.00
_cell.angle_beta   90.00
_cell.angle_gamma   90.00
#
_symmetry.space_group_name_H-M   'P 1'
#
loop_
_entity.id
_entity.type
_entity.pdbx_description
1 polymer ?
#
loop_
_entity_poly.entity_id
_entity_poly.type
_entity_poly.pdbx_seq_one_letter_code
_entity_poly.pdbx_strand_id
1 'polypeptide(L)'
;MFDFWTSEPTEEEVEEAIQQAFEDISKRKLELPALLALESHKPFANVMAQMSLGLAPFLVPLFGFDRVNNYSRVFSKRENLERLIARLDDANLAKRHSTENPT
;
A
#
# COMPACT_ATOMS: atom_id res chain seq x y z
N MET A 1 21.52 -1.84 10.80
CA MET A 1 20.80 -2.25 9.58
C MET A 1 19.40 -2.59 10.02
N PHE A 2 18.38 -1.94 9.48
CA PHE A 2 17.00 -2.34 9.79
C PHE A 2 16.76 -3.68 9.08
N ASP A 3 16.49 -4.73 9.85
CA ASP A 3 16.29 -6.09 9.32
C ASP A 3 14.85 -6.22 8.83
N PHE A 4 14.62 -5.69 7.62
CA PHE A 4 13.35 -5.75 6.92
C PHE A 4 13.21 -7.11 6.24
N TRP A 5 12.28 -7.95 6.73
CA TRP A 5 12.02 -9.37 6.38
C TRP A 5 13.28 -10.22 6.15
N THR A 6 13.44 -11.30 6.91
CA THR A 6 14.61 -12.18 6.85
C THR A 6 14.71 -13.05 5.59
N SER A 7 13.63 -13.09 4.79
CA SER A 7 13.44 -13.95 3.62
C SER A 7 12.49 -13.28 2.62
N GLU A 8 12.40 -13.79 1.39
CA GLU A 8 11.36 -13.35 0.44
C GLU A 8 9.96 -13.57 1.05
N PRO A 9 9.07 -12.55 1.09
CA PRO A 9 7.73 -12.69 1.66
C PRO A 9 6.92 -13.80 0.98
N THR A 10 6.17 -14.56 1.77
CA THR A 10 5.20 -15.50 1.21
C THR A 10 4.02 -14.76 0.58
N GLU A 11 3.27 -15.44 -0.29
CA GLU A 11 2.07 -14.87 -0.90
C GLU A 11 1.01 -14.49 0.15
N GLU A 12 0.90 -15.26 1.23
CA GLU A 12 0.00 -14.98 2.34
C GLU A 12 0.42 -13.71 3.10
N GLU A 13 1.70 -13.56 3.43
CA GLU A 13 2.20 -12.35 4.09
C GLU A 13 2.05 -11.09 3.22
N VAL A 14 2.19 -11.24 1.90
CA VAL A 14 1.93 -10.15 0.94
C VAL A 14 0.46 -9.76 0.95
N GLU A 15 -0.43 -10.75 0.92
CA GLU A 15 -1.87 -10.51 0.94
C GLU A 15 -2.32 -9.84 2.25
N GLU A 16 -1.80 -10.29 3.40
CA GLU A 16 -2.02 -9.64 4.69
C GLU A 16 -1.53 -8.19 4.69
N ALA A 17 -0.35 -7.93 4.13
CA ALA A 17 0.20 -6.58 4.02
C ALA A 17 -0.68 -5.66 3.14
N ILE A 18 -1.17 -6.17 2.01
CA ILE A 18 -2.08 -5.45 1.11
C ILE A 18 -3.40 -5.16 1.85
N GLN A 19 -3.96 -6.16 2.52
CA GLN A 19 -5.20 -6.01 3.28
C GLN A 19 -5.05 -4.97 4.39
N GLN A 20 -3.96 -5.02 5.16
CA GLN A 20 -3.70 -4.04 6.21
C GLN A 20 -3.55 -2.63 5.65
N ALA A 21 -2.83 -2.46 4.53
CA ALA A 21 -2.67 -1.17 3.87
C ALA A 21 -4.02 -0.61 3.40
N PHE A 22 -4.83 -1.44 2.74
CA PHE A 22 -6.17 -1.09 2.31
C PHE A 22 -7.04 -0.64 3.49
N GLU A 23 -7.03 -1.39 4.60
CA GLU A 23 -7.80 -1.04 5.80
C GLU A 23 -7.33 0.26 6.45
N ASP A 24 -6.03 0.46 6.60
CA ASP A 24 -5.48 1.67 7.21
C ASP A 24 -5.80 2.92 6.40
N ILE A 25 -5.73 2.83 5.08
CA ILE A 25 -6.12 3.90 4.15
C ILE A 25 -7.63 4.14 4.25
N SER A 26 -8.43 3.08 4.25
CA SER A 26 -9.89 3.17 4.26
C SER A 26 -10.44 3.71 5.59
N LYS A 27 -9.90 3.27 6.72
CA LYS A 27 -10.24 3.75 8.06
C LYS A 27 -10.02 5.26 8.19
N ARG A 28 -9.04 5.81 7.46
CA ARG A 28 -8.71 7.25 7.44
C ARG A 28 -9.44 8.03 6.34
N LYS A 29 -10.26 7.36 5.52
CA LYS A 29 -10.94 7.94 4.35
C LYS A 29 -9.97 8.57 3.35
N LEU A 30 -8.82 7.93 3.16
CA LEU A 30 -7.73 8.40 2.29
C LEU A 30 -7.66 7.64 0.97
N GLU A 31 -8.71 6.95 0.53
CA GLU A 31 -8.68 6.10 -0.66
C GLU A 31 -8.38 6.90 -1.93
N LEU A 32 -9.07 8.03 -2.14
CA LEU A 32 -8.84 8.89 -3.30
C LEU A 32 -7.41 9.50 -3.32
N PRO A 33 -6.91 10.15 -2.25
CA PRO A 33 -5.55 10.67 -2.26
C PRO A 33 -4.50 9.57 -2.34
N ALA A 34 -4.73 8.40 -1.74
CA ALA A 34 -3.84 7.25 -1.89
C ALA A 34 -3.83 6.74 -3.33
N LEU A 35 -4.99 6.56 -3.96
CA LEU A 35 -5.10 6.13 -5.35
C LEU A 35 -4.33 7.09 -6.27
N LEU A 36 -4.57 8.40 -6.15
CA LEU A 36 -3.85 9.41 -6.93
C LEU A 36 -2.34 9.34 -6.71
N ALA A 37 -1.88 9.24 -5.46
CA ALA A 37 -0.46 9.14 -5.14
C ALA A 37 0.16 7.86 -5.73
N LEU A 38 -0.46 6.70 -5.53
CA LEU A 38 0.07 5.41 -5.97
C LEU A 38 0.06 5.30 -7.51
N GLU A 39 -1.02 5.75 -8.16
CA GLU A 39 -1.13 5.75 -9.63
C GLU A 39 -0.11 6.68 -10.29
N SER A 40 0.06 7.90 -9.77
CA SER A 40 1.03 8.86 -10.30
C SER A 40 2.47 8.34 -10.20
N HIS A 41 2.73 7.41 -9.29
CA HIS A 41 4.04 6.80 -9.07
C HIS A 41 4.19 5.40 -9.67
N LYS A 42 3.19 4.87 -10.41
CA LYS A 42 3.28 3.59 -11.13
C LYS A 42 4.52 3.44 -12.01
N PRO A 43 4.97 4.45 -12.78
CA PRO A 43 6.19 4.35 -13.59
C PRO A 43 7.45 4.06 -12.75
N PHE A 44 7.43 4.47 -11.49
CA PHE A 44 8.52 4.31 -10.55
C PHE A 44 8.39 3.05 -9.69
N ALA A 45 7.38 2.21 -9.86
CA ALA A 45 7.18 1.02 -9.01
C ALA A 45 8.42 0.10 -8.96
N ASN A 46 9.10 -0.07 -10.10
CA ASN A 46 10.35 -0.84 -10.19
C ASN A 46 11.51 -0.19 -9.42
N VAL A 47 11.55 1.15 -9.34
CA VAL A 47 12.55 1.92 -8.59
C VAL A 47 12.20 1.97 -7.11
N MET A 48 10.91 2.08 -6.77
CA MET A 48 10.40 2.09 -5.40
C MET A 48 10.69 0.77 -4.68
N ALA A 49 10.62 -0.36 -5.37
CA ALA A 49 11.05 -1.64 -4.80
C ALA A 49 12.51 -1.60 -4.32
N GLN A 50 13.40 -1.01 -5.14
CA GLN A 50 14.82 -0.85 -4.83
C GLN A 50 15.09 0.24 -3.77
N MET A 51 14.23 1.26 -3.68
CA MET A 51 14.38 2.39 -2.75
C MET A 51 13.60 2.25 -1.43
N SER A 52 12.69 1.29 -1.33
CA SER A 52 11.82 1.08 -0.16
C SER A 52 12.61 0.95 1.14
N LEU A 53 13.70 0.16 1.12
CA LEU A 53 14.64 -0.02 2.22
C LEU A 53 15.44 1.27 2.53
N GLY A 54 15.71 2.09 1.52
CA GLY A 54 16.44 3.35 1.65
C GLY A 54 15.62 4.48 2.28
N LEU A 55 14.29 4.49 2.08
CA LEU A 55 13.38 5.47 2.70
C LEU A 55 12.98 5.08 4.13
N ALA A 56 13.12 3.81 4.48
CA ALA A 56 12.66 3.29 5.76
C ALA A 56 13.25 3.99 7.01
N PRO A 57 14.54 4.39 7.08
CA PRO A 57 15.07 5.14 8.22
C PRO A 57 14.33 6.46 8.53
N PHE A 58 13.68 7.05 7.53
CA PHE A 58 12.89 8.28 7.69
C PHE A 58 11.43 7.99 8.04
N LEU A 59 10.89 6.86 7.58
CA LEU A 59 9.50 6.47 7.82
C LEU A 59 9.31 5.79 9.18
N VAL A 60 10.28 5.00 9.64
CA VAL A 60 10.20 4.24 10.91
C VAL A 60 9.96 5.14 12.12
N PRO A 61 10.63 6.29 12.31
CA PRO A 61 10.35 7.19 13.44
C PRO A 61 8.94 7.78 13.43
N LEU A 62 8.32 7.94 12.26
CA LEU A 62 6.99 8.55 12.11
C LEU A 62 5.86 7.53 12.24
N PHE A 63 6.07 6.32 11.71
CA PHE A 63 5.01 5.31 11.56
C PHE A 63 5.22 4.05 12.39
N GLY A 64 6.41 3.86 12.95
CA GLY A 64 6.82 2.64 13.67
C GLY A 64 7.43 1.59 12.73
N PHE A 65 8.31 0.74 13.28
CA PHE A 65 9.03 -0.29 12.51
C PHE A 65 8.07 -1.31 11.88
N ASP A 66 7.13 -1.85 12.66
CA ASP A 66 6.25 -2.92 12.20
C ASP A 66 5.39 -2.50 11.01
N ARG A 67 4.86 -1.27 11.03
CA ARG A 67 4.07 -0.73 9.92
C ARG A 67 4.90 -0.54 8.67
N VAL A 68 6.08 0.06 8.81
CA VAL A 68 6.98 0.29 7.66
C VAL A 68 7.42 -1.04 7.09
N ASN A 69 7.84 -1.99 7.93
CA ASN A 69 8.24 -3.33 7.53
C ASN A 69 7.14 -4.08 6.80
N ASN A 70 5.90 -4.00 7.31
CA ASN A 70 4.78 -4.66 6.66
C ASN A 70 4.44 -3.98 5.32
N TYR A 71 4.40 -2.65 5.27
CA TYR A 71 4.09 -1.93 4.03
C TYR A 71 5.13 -2.10 2.94
N SER A 72 6.40 -2.20 3.28
CA SER A 72 7.41 -2.43 2.26
C SER A 72 7.32 -3.82 1.61
N ARG A 73 6.57 -4.79 2.17
CA ARG A 73 6.17 -6.02 1.46
C ARG A 73 5.19 -5.74 0.32
N VAL A 74 4.34 -4.71 0.45
CA VAL A 74 3.48 -4.23 -0.65
C VAL A 74 4.31 -3.55 -1.74
N PHE A 75 5.35 -2.81 -1.35
CA PHE A 75 6.21 -2.10 -2.29
C PHE A 75 7.35 -2.95 -2.88
N SER A 76 7.53 -4.20 -2.42
CA SER A 76 8.64 -5.06 -2.85
C SER A 76 8.52 -5.54 -4.30
N LYS A 77 7.30 -5.64 -4.82
CA LYS A 77 6.98 -6.05 -6.19
C LYS A 77 5.92 -5.13 -6.76
N ARG A 78 6.04 -4.78 -8.04
CA ARG A 78 5.08 -3.91 -8.72
C ARG A 78 3.66 -4.51 -8.69
N GLU A 79 3.57 -5.82 -8.82
CA GLU A 79 2.30 -6.57 -8.84
C GLU A 79 1.52 -6.39 -7.52
N ASN A 80 2.22 -6.33 -6.39
CA ASN A 80 1.61 -6.14 -5.07
C ASN A 80 1.01 -4.73 -4.94
N LEU A 81 1.72 -3.73 -5.46
CA LEU A 81 1.23 -2.36 -5.53
C LEU A 81 -0.01 -2.25 -6.43
N GLU A 82 -0.01 -2.88 -7.59
CA GLU A 82 -1.19 -2.89 -8.49
C GLU A 82 -2.41 -3.55 -7.83
N ARG A 83 -2.22 -4.62 -7.04
CA ARG A 83 -3.30 -5.26 -6.26
C ARG A 83 -3.90 -4.31 -5.23
N LEU A 84 -3.07 -3.54 -4.51
CA LEU A 84 -3.55 -2.54 -3.56
C LEU A 84 -4.34 -1.43 -4.28
N ILE A 85 -3.81 -0.91 -5.39
CA ILE A 85 -4.45 0.13 -6.20
C ILE A 85 -5.83 -0.34 -6.69
N ALA A 86 -5.92 -1.56 -7.24
CA ALA A 86 -7.18 -2.13 -7.70
C ALA A 86 -8.23 -2.20 -6.58
N ARG A 87 -7.84 -2.67 -5.38
CA ARG A 87 -8.76 -2.70 -4.22
C ARG A 87 -9.25 -1.31 -3.80
N LEU A 88 -8.37 -0.32 -3.82
CA LEU A 88 -8.73 1.06 -3.48
C LEU A 88 -9.70 1.66 -4.51
N ASP A 89 -9.50 1.36 -5.80
CA ASP A 89 -10.37 1.82 -6.87
C ASP A 89 -11.77 1.18 -6.78
N ASP A 90 -11.84 -0.15 -6.61
CA ASP A 90 -13.09 -0.88 -6.42
C ASP A 90 -13.91 -0.32 -5.24
N ALA A 91 -13.24 -0.06 -4.11
CA ALA A 91 -13.89 0.54 -2.94
C ALA A 91 -14.36 1.98 -3.19
N ASN A 92 -13.63 2.76 -4.00
CA ASN A 92 -14.01 4.12 -4.38
C ASN A 92 -15.24 4.11 -5.30
N LEU A 93 -15.24 3.26 -6.32
CA LEU A 93 -16.37 3.06 -7.24
C LEU A 93 -17.63 2.62 -6.49
N ALA A 94 -17.52 1.65 -5.58
CA ALA A 94 -18.65 1.20 -4.76
C ALA A 94 -19.25 2.33 -3.91
N LYS A 95 -18.40 3.21 -3.34
CA LYS A 95 -18.86 4.39 -2.58
C LYS A 95 -19.59 5.39 -3.46
N ARG A 96 -19.08 5.67 -4.67
CA ARG A 96 -19.73 6.58 -5.64
C ARG A 96 -21.11 6.07 -6.06
N HIS A 97 -21.22 4.79 -6.40
CA HIS A 97 -22.51 4.18 -6.75
C HIS A 97 -23.52 4.20 -5.59
N SER A 98 -23.06 4.10 -4.34
CA SER A 98 -23.92 4.21 -3.16
C SER A 98 -24.43 5.63 -2.92
N THR A 99 -23.70 6.66 -3.37
CA THR A 99 -24.10 8.07 -3.22
C THR A 99 -24.99 8.59 -4.36
N GLU A 100 -24.98 7.94 -5.52
CA GLU A 100 -25.73 8.37 -6.72
C GLU A 100 -27.15 7.80 -6.84
N ASN A 101 -27.50 6.80 -6.02
CA ASN A 101 -28.88 6.26 -5.93
C ASN A 101 -29.50 6.55 -4.54
N PRO A 102 -29.92 7.80 -4.25
CA PRO A 102 -30.82 8.04 -3.14
C PRO A 102 -32.23 7.64 -3.58
N THR A 103 -32.81 6.64 -2.92
CA THR A 103 -34.26 6.32 -2.97
C THR A 103 -35.13 7.56 -2.75
#